data_AF-A0A9N9TP44-F1
#
_entry.id   AF-A0A9N9TP44-F1
#
_cell.length_a   1.000
_cell.length_b   1.000
_cell.length_c   1.000
_cell.angle_alpha   90.00
_cell.angle_beta   90.00
_cell.angle_gamma   90.00
#
_symmetry.space_group_name_H-M   'P 1'
#
loop_
_entity.id
_entity.type
_entity.pdbx_description
1 polymer ?
#
loop_
_entity_poly.entity_id
_entity_poly.type
_entity_poly.pdbx_seq_one_letter_code
_entity_poly.pdbx_strand_id
1 'polypeptide(L)'
;MLRVTILLLTFFQPLLAAGDKSMFWTQAVRSDNPPDLYTSKTDVAYPFRWANGHRLSFRNFAKDRPNNVAPYDEPRLFIAVKYVDDDLVWYDSVYSGEYKYICQNEGASTANAPPEPKNEYGFQLTGEMKNNFDDVMGECKNNKQKPIKLDSEEKSNAVRDLCKANDNRIPYYLAMKREKGKSAYKWLDGDDVKNANWAPNQPSKDDKEQCAVFYWEPTQNTILWASSACNTARRVACQKA
;
A
#
# COMPACT_ATOMS: atom_id res chain seq x y z
N MET A 1 19.70 -0.55 23.31
CA MET A 1 18.44 -0.83 22.59
C MET A 1 18.28 0.23 21.52
N LEU A 2 18.69 -0.07 20.29
CA LEU A 2 18.74 0.92 19.20
C LEU A 2 17.35 1.16 18.59
N ARG A 3 16.98 2.43 18.45
CA ARG A 3 15.83 2.91 17.68
C ARG A 3 16.30 4.00 16.70
N VAL A 4 15.86 3.85 15.45
CA VAL A 4 16.30 4.45 14.17
C VAL A 4 15.33 5.55 13.64
N THR A 5 15.76 6.69 13.10
CA THR A 5 14.91 7.56 12.20
C THR A 5 15.73 8.53 11.33
N ILE A 6 15.80 8.28 10.02
CA ILE A 6 16.60 9.01 9.02
C ILE A 6 16.32 10.53 8.96
N LEU A 7 17.40 11.33 8.91
CA LEU A 7 17.41 12.76 8.61
C LEU A 7 17.57 12.97 7.10
N LEU A 8 16.66 13.73 6.48
CA LEU A 8 16.97 14.41 5.23
C LEU A 8 17.82 15.62 5.53
N LEU A 9 19.08 15.58 5.11
CA LEU A 9 19.93 16.75 4.98
C LEU A 9 20.00 17.11 3.51
N THR A 10 19.39 18.23 3.15
CA THR A 10 19.97 19.14 2.16
C THR A 10 21.44 19.35 2.53
N PHE A 11 22.34 19.16 1.56
CA PHE A 11 23.81 19.16 1.68
C PHE A 11 24.45 17.86 2.18
N PHE A 12 24.46 16.84 1.31
CA PHE A 12 25.58 15.91 1.24
C PHE A 12 26.22 16.03 -0.16
N GLN A 13 27.30 16.80 -0.25
CA GLN A 13 28.37 16.59 -1.23
C GLN A 13 29.51 15.82 -0.53
N PRO A 14 30.29 15.01 -1.26
CA PRO A 14 30.23 13.56 -1.14
C PRO A 14 31.30 12.98 -0.22
N LEU A 15 30.92 12.04 0.64
CA LEU A 15 31.84 11.11 1.33
C LEU A 15 31.74 9.68 0.77
N LEU A 16 31.24 9.56 -0.46
CA LEU A 16 31.27 8.36 -1.27
C LEU A 16 31.91 8.76 -2.59
N ALA A 17 33.04 8.12 -2.94
CA ALA A 17 33.74 8.38 -4.18
C ALA A 17 32.76 8.34 -5.35
N ALA A 18 32.74 9.41 -6.15
CA ALA A 18 31.99 9.51 -7.38
C ALA A 18 32.40 8.33 -8.29
N GLY A 19 31.59 7.27 -8.30
CA GLY A 19 31.89 6.05 -9.05
C GLY A 19 31.27 4.79 -8.46
N ASP A 20 31.00 4.74 -7.15
CA ASP A 20 30.43 3.53 -6.54
C ASP A 20 28.91 3.50 -6.68
N LYS A 21 28.42 2.99 -7.82
CA LYS A 21 27.00 2.76 -8.14
C LYS A 21 26.42 1.57 -7.34
N SER A 22 26.73 1.49 -6.05
CA SER A 22 26.28 0.40 -5.17
C SER A 22 24.89 0.70 -4.58
N MET A 23 24.16 -0.37 -4.26
CA MET A 23 22.88 -0.30 -3.56
C MET A 23 23.12 -0.31 -2.06
N PHE A 24 22.45 0.56 -1.33
CA PHE A 24 22.58 0.68 0.12
C PHE A 24 21.27 0.32 0.81
N TRP A 25 21.36 -0.30 1.97
CA TRP A 25 20.23 -0.60 2.83
C TRP A 25 19.96 0.57 3.78
N THR A 26 18.68 0.94 3.91
CA THR A 26 18.23 1.88 4.93
C THR A 26 17.58 1.13 6.07
N GLN A 27 17.59 1.72 7.25
CA GLN A 27 16.93 1.15 8.40
C GLN A 27 15.38 1.22 8.33
N ALA A 28 14.78 1.40 7.14
CA ALA A 28 13.35 1.21 6.94
C ALA A 28 13.03 -0.23 6.53
N VAL A 29 12.17 -0.85 7.32
CA VAL A 29 11.75 -2.26 7.20
C VAL A 29 10.23 -2.35 7.22
N ARG A 30 9.69 -3.43 6.67
CA ARG A 30 8.28 -3.75 6.84
C ARG A 30 7.99 -4.09 8.32
N SER A 31 6.80 -3.72 8.82
CA SER A 31 6.56 -3.56 10.27
C SER A 31 6.56 -4.85 11.12
N ASP A 32 6.87 -6.00 10.54
CA ASP A 32 6.88 -7.33 11.13
C ASP A 32 8.30 -7.87 11.30
N ASN A 33 9.26 -7.01 11.66
CA ASN A 33 10.63 -7.42 11.97
C ASN A 33 10.95 -7.42 13.48
N PRO A 34 10.27 -8.22 14.35
CA PRO A 34 10.83 -8.58 15.63
C PRO A 34 11.94 -9.64 15.43
N PRO A 35 13.00 -9.63 16.26
CA PRO A 35 14.15 -10.53 16.12
C PRO A 35 13.81 -12.02 16.30
N ASP A 36 12.64 -12.36 16.85
CA ASP A 36 12.17 -13.73 17.02
C ASP A 36 10.69 -13.80 16.63
N LEU A 37 10.35 -14.64 15.64
CA LEU A 37 9.14 -15.48 15.55
C LEU A 37 8.89 -15.97 14.11
N TYR A 38 8.92 -17.30 13.97
CA TYR A 38 8.21 -18.02 12.92
C TYR A 38 6.70 -17.90 13.17
N THR A 39 5.93 -17.43 12.18
CA THR A 39 4.53 -17.87 12.01
C THR A 39 4.21 -17.97 10.52
N SER A 40 3.74 -19.13 10.12
CA SER A 40 3.25 -19.48 8.79
C SER A 40 1.97 -18.69 8.43
N LYS A 41 2.08 -17.68 7.57
CA LYS A 41 1.09 -17.31 6.54
C LYS A 41 1.55 -16.03 5.85
N THR A 42 1.37 -15.99 4.55
CA THR A 42 1.73 -14.91 3.63
C THR A 42 0.89 -13.64 3.89
N ASP A 43 1.28 -12.84 4.87
CA ASP A 43 0.58 -11.59 5.26
C ASP A 43 1.28 -10.34 4.71
N VAL A 44 0.97 -9.96 3.47
CA VAL A 44 1.49 -8.71 2.87
C VAL A 44 0.72 -7.45 3.35
N ALA A 45 0.28 -7.39 4.62
CA ALA A 45 -0.58 -6.35 5.20
C ALA A 45 0.10 -5.07 5.76
N TYR A 46 1.42 -5.02 5.83
CA TYR A 46 2.11 -3.97 6.60
C TYR A 46 2.74 -2.85 5.75
N PRO A 47 2.48 -1.56 6.05
CA PRO A 47 3.20 -0.44 5.45
C PRO A 47 4.67 -0.44 5.90
N PHE A 48 5.57 0.06 5.05
CA PHE A 48 6.96 0.30 5.45
C PHE A 48 7.03 1.25 6.65
N ARG A 49 7.93 0.93 7.58
CA ARG A 49 8.22 1.71 8.78
C ARG A 49 9.72 1.86 8.95
N TRP A 50 10.16 2.88 9.66
CA TRP A 50 11.50 2.91 10.22
C TRP A 50 11.67 1.73 11.20
N ALA A 51 12.88 1.24 11.39
CA ALA A 51 13.18 0.12 12.29
C ALA A 51 12.83 0.39 13.76
N ASN A 52 12.61 1.66 14.15
CA ASN A 52 12.04 1.98 15.46
C ASN A 52 10.51 1.87 15.54
N GLY A 53 9.84 1.44 14.47
CA GLY A 53 8.38 1.37 14.36
C GLY A 53 7.70 2.66 13.96
N HIS A 54 8.43 3.79 13.81
CA HIS A 54 7.85 5.02 13.28
C HIS A 54 7.46 4.85 11.81
N ARG A 55 6.40 5.53 11.38
CA ARG A 55 6.03 5.54 9.97
C ARG A 55 7.03 6.36 9.14
N LEU A 56 7.10 6.04 7.85
CA LEU A 56 7.83 6.85 6.90
C LEU A 56 7.17 8.23 6.81
N SER A 57 7.87 9.23 7.34
CA SER A 57 7.47 10.63 7.31
C SER A 57 7.72 11.30 5.96
N PHE A 58 8.68 10.74 5.24
CA PHE A 58 9.13 11.11 3.93
C PHE A 58 9.31 9.84 3.09
N ARG A 59 9.13 9.95 1.78
CA ARG A 59 9.26 8.85 0.83
C ARG A 59 9.96 9.38 -0.42
N ASN A 60 10.96 8.64 -0.89
CA ASN A 60 11.65 8.96 -2.15
C ASN A 60 11.75 7.73 -3.06
N PHE A 61 10.67 6.97 -3.20
CA PHE A 61 10.66 5.80 -4.08
C PHE A 61 10.97 6.19 -5.52
N ALA A 62 11.79 5.36 -6.16
CA ALA A 62 12.02 5.45 -7.59
C ALA A 62 10.70 5.35 -8.35
N LYS A 63 10.70 5.83 -9.59
CA LYS A 63 9.56 5.67 -10.49
C LYS A 63 9.10 4.21 -10.51
N ASP A 64 7.80 3.99 -10.39
CA ASP A 64 7.15 2.67 -10.34
C ASP A 64 7.48 1.80 -9.10
N ARG A 65 8.04 2.41 -8.04
CA ARG A 65 8.28 1.78 -6.73
C ARG A 65 7.41 2.44 -5.64
N PRO A 66 7.12 1.72 -4.53
CA PRO A 66 7.37 0.30 -4.32
C PRO A 66 6.41 -0.56 -5.17
N ASN A 67 6.89 -1.68 -5.71
CA ASN A 67 6.05 -2.58 -6.51
C ASN A 67 5.51 -3.80 -5.71
N ASN A 68 5.99 -3.96 -4.47
CA ASN A 68 5.68 -4.98 -3.49
C ASN A 68 5.75 -6.41 -4.01
N VAL A 69 6.69 -6.68 -4.92
CA VAL A 69 6.90 -8.02 -5.49
C VAL A 69 7.94 -8.77 -4.67
N ALA A 70 7.51 -9.78 -3.93
CA ALA A 70 8.36 -10.70 -3.19
C ALA A 70 8.05 -12.15 -3.54
N PRO A 71 9.04 -13.06 -3.62
CA PRO A 71 8.80 -14.50 -3.72
C PRO A 71 7.91 -14.98 -2.58
N TYR A 72 7.08 -15.99 -2.85
CA TYR A 72 6.16 -16.57 -1.85
C TYR A 72 6.88 -17.03 -0.57
N ASP A 73 8.13 -17.45 -0.69
CA ASP A 73 8.95 -17.97 0.41
C ASP A 73 9.81 -16.89 1.11
N GLU A 74 9.85 -15.66 0.59
CA GLU A 74 10.59 -14.52 1.17
C GLU A 74 9.66 -13.30 1.35
N PRO A 75 8.76 -13.29 2.35
CA PRO A 75 7.77 -12.22 2.51
C PRO A 75 8.34 -10.87 2.97
N ARG A 76 9.67 -10.80 3.20
CA ARG A 76 10.36 -9.67 3.82
C ARG A 76 10.86 -8.70 2.75
N LEU A 77 10.15 -7.59 2.62
CA LEU A 77 10.58 -6.44 1.84
C LEU A 77 11.23 -5.39 2.75
N PHE A 78 12.34 -4.80 2.29
CA PHE A 78 12.97 -3.64 2.93
C PHE A 78 13.16 -2.53 1.90
N ILE A 79 13.52 -1.35 2.41
CA ILE A 79 13.86 -0.21 1.57
C ILE A 79 15.38 -0.19 1.32
N ALA A 80 15.74 -0.51 0.09
CA ALA A 80 17.06 -0.22 -0.46
C ALA A 80 17.07 1.18 -1.08
N VAL A 81 18.22 1.82 -1.13
CA VAL A 81 18.44 3.07 -1.84
C VAL A 81 19.53 2.92 -2.88
N LYS A 82 19.35 3.60 -4.01
CA LYS A 82 20.26 3.55 -5.14
C LYS A 82 20.30 4.92 -5.80
N TYR A 83 21.47 5.34 -6.26
CA TYR A 83 21.61 6.52 -7.10
C TYR A 83 21.06 6.24 -8.51
N VAL A 84 20.18 7.11 -8.99
CA VAL A 84 19.67 7.18 -10.37
C VAL A 84 19.83 8.62 -10.82
N ASP A 85 20.65 8.85 -11.85
CA ASP A 85 20.87 10.19 -12.45
C ASP A 85 21.13 11.30 -11.41
N ASP A 86 21.91 10.98 -10.37
CA ASP A 86 22.28 11.82 -9.21
C ASP A 86 21.29 11.88 -8.03
N ASP A 87 20.07 11.33 -8.17
CA ASP A 87 19.10 11.24 -7.08
C ASP A 87 19.23 9.94 -6.27
N LEU A 88 19.22 10.03 -4.94
CA LEU A 88 19.19 8.87 -4.05
C LEU A 88 17.74 8.38 -3.84
N VAL A 89 17.29 7.47 -4.70
CA VAL A 89 15.91 6.96 -4.72
C VAL A 89 15.75 5.61 -4.04
N TRP A 90 14.54 5.29 -3.61
CA TRP A 90 14.19 4.13 -2.80
C TRP A 90 13.59 3.00 -3.65
N TYR A 91 13.93 1.77 -3.33
CA TYR A 91 13.42 0.55 -3.94
C TYR A 91 12.94 -0.38 -2.84
N ASP A 92 11.78 -1.00 -3.03
CA ASP A 92 11.41 -2.18 -2.27
C ASP A 92 12.16 -3.39 -2.84
N SER A 93 12.91 -4.07 -1.97
CA SER A 93 13.76 -5.19 -2.37
C SER A 93 13.57 -6.38 -1.44
N VAL A 94 13.77 -7.57 -2.00
CA VAL A 94 13.85 -8.84 -1.29
C VAL A 94 15.25 -9.03 -0.73
N TYR A 95 15.39 -9.82 0.34
CA TYR A 95 16.65 -10.03 1.04
C TYR A 95 17.49 -11.07 0.31
N SER A 96 17.98 -10.68 -0.86
CA SER A 96 18.84 -11.52 -1.67
C SER A 96 20.19 -10.82 -1.88
N GLY A 97 21.12 -10.98 -0.93
CA GLY A 97 22.52 -10.61 -1.10
C GLY A 97 23.13 -9.74 0.01
N GLU A 98 24.39 -9.35 -0.19
CA GLU A 98 25.14 -8.47 0.69
C GLU A 98 24.88 -7.01 0.33
N TYR A 99 24.25 -6.26 1.24
CA TYR A 99 23.99 -4.82 1.09
C TYR A 99 24.91 -4.03 2.01
N LYS A 100 25.51 -2.94 1.52
CA LYS A 100 26.11 -1.91 2.39
C LYS A 100 24.98 -1.22 3.15
N TYR A 101 25.20 -0.80 4.40
CA TYR A 101 24.17 -0.17 5.22
C TYR A 101 24.49 1.29 5.53
N ILE A 102 23.44 2.11 5.68
CA ILE A 102 23.53 3.50 6.14
C ILE A 102 23.10 3.55 7.61
N CYS A 103 24.00 4.01 8.49
CA CYS A 103 23.71 4.24 9.89
C CYS A 103 23.37 5.70 10.18
N GLN A 104 22.65 5.93 11.28
CA GLN A 104 22.37 7.25 11.82
C GLN A 104 22.92 7.35 13.25
N ASN A 105 23.49 8.50 13.60
CA ASN A 105 23.98 8.80 14.95
C ASN A 105 22.86 9.14 15.93
N GLU A 106 23.07 8.81 17.20
CA GLU A 106 22.17 9.19 18.30
C GLU A 106 22.16 10.72 18.49
N GLY A 107 20.97 11.31 18.62
CA GLY A 107 20.77 12.76 18.80
C GLY A 107 20.43 13.55 17.53
N ALA A 108 20.42 12.90 16.36
CA ALA A 108 19.98 13.54 15.13
C ALA A 108 18.45 13.76 15.16
N SER A 109 17.99 14.99 14.92
CA SER A 109 16.57 15.38 14.99
C SER A 109 15.70 14.54 14.06
N THR A 110 14.69 13.88 14.60
CA THR A 110 13.68 13.19 13.79
C THR A 110 12.70 14.21 13.24
N ALA A 111 12.58 14.32 11.92
CA ALA A 111 11.42 15.01 11.35
C ALA A 111 10.16 14.26 11.83
N ASN A 112 9.22 14.98 12.47
CA ASN A 112 7.96 14.39 12.90
C ASN A 112 7.26 13.77 11.68
N ALA A 113 6.66 12.59 11.88
CA ALA A 113 5.78 12.03 10.85
C ALA A 113 4.69 13.06 10.51
N PRO A 114 4.34 13.23 9.22
CA PRO A 114 3.13 13.93 8.86
C PRO A 114 1.98 13.37 9.70
N PRO A 115 1.09 14.23 10.21
CA PRO A 115 -0.07 13.78 10.95
C PRO A 115 -0.85 12.76 10.11
N GLU A 116 -1.43 11.76 10.78
CA GLU A 116 -2.31 10.82 10.07
C GLU A 116 -3.40 11.61 9.34
N PRO A 117 -3.74 11.23 8.09
CA PRO A 117 -4.91 11.80 7.46
C PRO A 117 -6.12 11.51 8.36
N LYS A 118 -6.98 12.52 8.53
CA LYS A 118 -8.17 12.36 9.33
C LYS A 118 -9.03 11.24 8.75
N ASN A 119 -9.40 10.29 9.59
CA ASN A 119 -10.25 9.16 9.21
C ASN A 119 -11.69 9.40 9.69
N GLU A 120 -12.30 10.47 9.21
CA GLU A 120 -13.65 10.91 9.64
C GLU A 120 -14.73 9.89 9.31
N TYR A 121 -14.49 9.03 8.33
CA TYR A 121 -15.39 7.94 7.93
C TYR A 121 -15.11 6.59 8.60
N GLY A 122 -14.11 6.51 9.48
CA GLY A 122 -13.80 5.25 10.19
C GLY A 122 -13.38 4.11 9.25
N PHE A 123 -12.71 4.43 8.14
CA PHE A 123 -12.22 3.46 7.17
C PHE A 123 -11.04 2.64 7.70
N GLN A 124 -11.00 1.37 7.33
CA GLN A 124 -9.96 0.44 7.70
C GLN A 124 -9.58 -0.39 6.48
N LEU A 125 -8.38 -0.14 5.94
CA LEU A 125 -7.82 -0.97 4.87
C LEU A 125 -7.35 -2.30 5.48
N THR A 126 -7.94 -3.42 5.08
CA THR A 126 -7.57 -4.71 5.68
C THR A 126 -6.27 -5.26 5.09
N GLY A 127 -5.73 -6.26 5.79
CA GLY A 127 -4.46 -6.89 5.46
C GLY A 127 -4.59 -8.24 4.75
N GLU A 128 -5.66 -8.98 5.05
CA GLU A 128 -5.84 -10.36 4.63
C GLU A 128 -6.31 -10.41 3.17
N MET A 129 -5.64 -11.24 2.35
CA MET A 129 -6.09 -11.53 0.99
C MET A 129 -6.91 -12.80 0.97
N LYS A 130 -8.09 -12.77 0.35
CA LYS A 130 -8.89 -13.98 0.09
C LYS A 130 -9.28 -14.02 -1.37
N ASN A 131 -9.37 -15.23 -1.91
CA ASN A 131 -9.65 -15.53 -3.31
C ASN A 131 -11.12 -15.84 -3.57
N ASN A 132 -12.02 -15.39 -2.68
CA ASN A 132 -13.45 -15.49 -2.82
C ASN A 132 -14.07 -14.18 -2.34
N PHE A 133 -14.75 -13.47 -3.24
CA PHE A 133 -15.35 -12.17 -2.92
C PHE A 133 -16.28 -12.22 -1.70
N ASP A 134 -17.11 -13.25 -1.55
CA ASP A 134 -18.10 -13.30 -0.48
C ASP A 134 -17.40 -13.50 0.89
N ASP A 135 -16.33 -14.28 0.92
CA ASP A 135 -15.47 -14.42 2.11
C ASP A 135 -14.73 -13.11 2.45
N VAL A 136 -14.24 -12.40 1.43
CA VAL A 136 -13.61 -11.07 1.59
C VAL A 136 -14.61 -10.08 2.19
N MET A 137 -15.84 -10.03 1.69
CA MET A 137 -16.89 -9.14 2.24
C MET A 137 -17.32 -9.52 3.65
N GLY A 138 -17.30 -10.82 3.98
CA GLY A 138 -17.60 -11.32 5.32
C GLY A 138 -16.64 -10.83 6.40
N GLU A 139 -15.41 -10.47 6.04
CA GLU A 139 -14.39 -9.99 6.99
C GLU A 139 -14.85 -8.73 7.75
N CYS A 140 -15.41 -7.75 7.05
CA CYS A 140 -15.92 -6.55 7.69
C CYS A 140 -17.06 -6.89 8.66
N LYS A 141 -17.96 -7.80 8.27
CA LYS A 141 -19.10 -8.21 9.12
C LYS A 141 -18.62 -8.88 10.41
N ASN A 142 -17.62 -9.75 10.34
CA ASN A 142 -17.04 -10.41 11.52
C ASN A 142 -16.47 -9.40 12.53
N ASN A 143 -15.97 -8.27 12.03
CA ASN A 143 -15.46 -7.15 12.84
C ASN A 143 -16.53 -6.11 13.20
N LYS A 144 -17.82 -6.40 12.99
CA LYS A 144 -18.95 -5.46 13.19
C LYS A 144 -18.83 -4.16 12.37
N GLN A 145 -18.26 -4.27 11.18
CA GLN A 145 -18.08 -3.20 10.20
C GLN A 145 -18.83 -3.53 8.90
N LYS A 146 -18.94 -2.54 8.01
CA LYS A 146 -19.48 -2.74 6.66
C LYS A 146 -18.34 -2.68 5.63
N PRO A 147 -18.38 -3.46 4.55
CA PRO A 147 -17.51 -3.21 3.41
C PRO A 147 -17.65 -1.77 2.91
N ILE A 148 -16.55 -1.17 2.46
CA ILE A 148 -16.54 0.23 2.02
C ILE A 148 -17.45 0.41 0.80
N LYS A 149 -18.17 1.52 0.81
CA LYS A 149 -18.96 2.00 -0.31
C LYS A 149 -18.48 3.41 -0.66
N LEU A 150 -17.80 3.53 -1.80
CA LEU A 150 -17.29 4.80 -2.33
C LEU A 150 -18.37 5.46 -3.21
N ASP A 151 -19.42 5.96 -2.56
CA ASP A 151 -20.60 6.57 -3.20
C ASP A 151 -20.57 8.11 -3.20
N SER A 152 -19.51 8.70 -2.67
CA SER A 152 -19.31 10.15 -2.63
C SER A 152 -17.85 10.53 -2.93
N GLU A 153 -17.65 11.77 -3.35
CA GLU A 153 -16.31 12.31 -3.61
C GLU A 153 -15.51 12.38 -2.29
N GLU A 154 -16.15 12.76 -1.19
CA GLU A 154 -15.52 12.89 0.12
C GLU A 154 -15.01 11.53 0.64
N LYS A 155 -15.78 10.45 0.46
CA LYS A 155 -15.32 9.09 0.80
C LYS A 155 -14.16 8.66 -0.08
N SER A 156 -14.21 8.98 -1.37
CA SER A 156 -13.12 8.69 -2.31
C SER A 156 -11.84 9.46 -1.95
N ASN A 157 -11.97 10.71 -1.54
CA ASN A 157 -10.89 11.56 -1.06
C ASN A 157 -10.30 11.05 0.26
N ALA A 158 -11.14 10.65 1.21
CA ALA A 158 -10.67 10.11 2.49
C ALA A 158 -9.90 8.79 2.32
N VAL A 159 -10.37 7.87 1.48
CA VAL A 159 -9.63 6.62 1.22
C VAL A 159 -8.36 6.88 0.39
N ARG A 160 -8.38 7.85 -0.55
CA ARG A 160 -7.18 8.33 -1.24
C ARG A 160 -6.12 8.77 -0.23
N ASP A 161 -6.50 9.60 0.74
CA ASP A 161 -5.55 10.18 1.69
C ASP A 161 -4.94 9.10 2.59
N LEU A 162 -5.75 8.11 3.00
CA LEU A 162 -5.27 6.91 3.72
C LEU A 162 -4.29 6.09 2.87
N CYS A 163 -4.60 5.85 1.59
CA CYS A 163 -3.72 5.13 0.69
C CYS A 163 -2.43 5.92 0.42
N LYS A 164 -2.52 7.22 0.13
CA LYS A 164 -1.41 8.13 -0.13
C LYS A 164 -0.46 8.22 1.05
N ALA A 165 -0.98 8.37 2.28
CA ALA A 165 -0.17 8.40 3.49
C ALA A 165 0.67 7.13 3.67
N ASN A 166 0.20 6.00 3.12
CA ASN A 166 0.85 4.70 3.22
C ASN A 166 1.56 4.25 1.93
N ASP A 167 1.48 5.02 0.83
CA ASP A 167 1.82 4.57 -0.53
C ASP A 167 1.19 3.22 -0.89
N ASN A 168 -0.04 3.04 -0.44
CA ASN A 168 -0.78 1.80 -0.60
C ASN A 168 -1.46 1.78 -1.98
N ARG A 169 -0.80 1.12 -2.92
CA ARG A 169 -1.29 0.92 -4.30
C ARG A 169 -2.01 -0.42 -4.48
N ILE A 170 -2.24 -1.17 -3.40
CA ILE A 170 -2.87 -2.50 -3.47
C ILE A 170 -4.36 -2.33 -3.83
N PRO A 171 -4.88 -3.15 -4.75
CA PRO A 171 -6.30 -3.14 -5.06
C PRO A 171 -7.15 -3.82 -3.97
N TYR A 172 -8.22 -3.15 -3.58
CA TYR A 172 -9.21 -3.59 -2.59
C TYR A 172 -10.57 -3.79 -3.26
N TYR A 173 -11.27 -4.89 -2.96
CA TYR A 173 -12.63 -5.07 -3.45
C TYR A 173 -13.54 -3.95 -2.96
N LEU A 174 -14.35 -3.45 -3.89
CA LEU A 174 -15.55 -2.67 -3.59
C LEU A 174 -16.72 -3.61 -3.36
N ALA A 175 -17.66 -3.20 -2.54
CA ALA A 175 -18.87 -3.95 -2.23
C ALA A 175 -19.90 -3.92 -3.38
N MET A 176 -19.48 -4.24 -4.61
CA MET A 176 -20.34 -4.25 -5.80
C MET A 176 -20.02 -5.42 -6.72
N LYS A 177 -21.04 -5.87 -7.47
CA LYS A 177 -20.89 -6.85 -8.55
C LYS A 177 -21.77 -6.47 -9.74
N ARG A 178 -21.44 -7.00 -10.92
CA ARG A 178 -22.33 -7.08 -12.07
C ARG A 178 -22.71 -8.54 -12.34
N GLU A 179 -23.90 -8.75 -12.89
CA GLU A 179 -24.30 -10.07 -13.36
C GLU A 179 -23.57 -10.43 -14.66
N LYS A 180 -23.43 -11.74 -14.94
CA LYS A 180 -22.83 -12.21 -16.20
C LYS A 180 -23.65 -11.69 -17.40
N GLY A 181 -22.99 -11.12 -18.41
CA GLY A 181 -23.64 -10.55 -19.59
C GLY A 181 -24.32 -9.21 -19.35
N LYS A 182 -24.20 -8.62 -18.15
CA LYS A 182 -24.65 -7.24 -17.85
C LYS A 182 -23.45 -6.31 -17.79
N SER A 183 -23.62 -5.07 -18.25
CA SER A 183 -22.57 -4.05 -18.15
C SER A 183 -22.59 -3.31 -16.81
N ALA A 184 -23.76 -3.20 -16.17
CA ALA A 184 -23.97 -2.38 -14.98
C ALA A 184 -23.56 -3.12 -13.69
N TYR A 185 -22.77 -2.43 -12.86
CA TYR A 185 -22.48 -2.84 -11.49
C TYR A 185 -23.55 -2.30 -10.53
N LYS A 186 -23.85 -3.08 -9.49
CA LYS A 186 -24.70 -2.69 -8.36
C LYS A 186 -23.99 -2.92 -7.04
N TRP A 187 -24.21 -2.03 -6.08
CA TRP A 187 -23.76 -2.23 -4.71
C TRP A 187 -24.48 -3.42 -4.08
N LEU A 188 -23.85 -4.10 -3.12
CA LEU A 188 -24.43 -5.27 -2.44
C LEU A 188 -25.69 -4.92 -1.62
N ASP A 189 -25.89 -3.64 -1.29
CA ASP A 189 -27.12 -3.16 -0.64
C ASP A 189 -28.26 -2.86 -1.63
N GLY A 190 -28.04 -3.09 -2.93
CA GLY A 190 -29.03 -2.93 -4.00
C GLY A 190 -28.98 -1.57 -4.70
N ASP A 191 -28.24 -0.60 -4.15
CA ASP A 191 -28.14 0.73 -4.74
C ASP A 191 -27.41 0.70 -6.09
N ASP A 192 -27.85 1.60 -6.97
CA ASP A 192 -27.15 1.85 -8.23
C ASP A 192 -25.80 2.52 -7.99
N VAL A 193 -24.82 2.14 -8.80
CA VAL A 193 -23.50 2.76 -8.78
C VAL A 193 -23.61 4.14 -9.45
N LYS A 194 -23.41 5.19 -8.65
CA LYS A 194 -23.29 6.58 -9.09
C LYS A 194 -21.86 7.07 -8.84
N ASN A 195 -21.39 8.03 -9.62
CA ASN A 195 -20.07 8.66 -9.47
C ASN A 195 -18.89 7.67 -9.51
N ALA A 196 -18.96 6.65 -10.38
CA ALA A 196 -17.87 5.70 -10.53
C ALA A 196 -16.63 6.35 -11.12
N ASN A 197 -15.46 6.10 -10.54
CA ASN A 197 -14.19 6.59 -11.04
C ASN A 197 -13.40 5.46 -11.72
N TRP A 198 -13.97 4.89 -12.78
CA TRP A 198 -13.32 3.81 -13.54
C TRP A 198 -12.01 4.27 -14.16
N ALA A 199 -10.98 3.43 -14.08
CA ALA A 199 -9.74 3.63 -14.82
C ALA A 199 -10.00 3.60 -16.34
N PRO A 200 -9.07 4.13 -17.16
CA PRO A 200 -9.18 4.00 -18.61
C PRO A 200 -9.40 2.53 -19.04
N ASN A 201 -10.34 2.32 -19.96
CA ASN A 201 -10.76 0.98 -20.45
C ASN A 201 -11.44 0.08 -19.40
N GLN A 202 -11.89 0.65 -18.26
CA GLN A 202 -12.67 -0.05 -17.25
C GLN A 202 -14.14 0.45 -17.21
N PRO A 203 -15.08 -0.40 -16.78
CA PRO A 203 -14.91 -1.83 -16.53
C PRO A 203 -14.64 -2.58 -17.83
N SER A 204 -13.94 -3.71 -17.75
CA SER A 204 -13.68 -4.55 -18.93
C SER A 204 -14.98 -5.12 -19.51
N LYS A 205 -14.93 -5.56 -20.77
CA LYS A 205 -16.04 -6.31 -21.40
C LYS A 205 -15.99 -7.81 -21.10
N ASP A 206 -15.04 -8.27 -20.27
CA ASP A 206 -14.91 -9.69 -19.93
C ASP A 206 -15.97 -10.09 -18.89
N ASP A 207 -16.85 -11.01 -19.27
CA ASP A 207 -17.88 -11.58 -18.42
C ASP A 207 -17.34 -12.37 -17.22
N LYS A 208 -16.04 -12.66 -17.17
CA LYS A 208 -15.36 -13.25 -16.00
C LYS A 208 -15.03 -12.21 -14.93
N GLU A 209 -15.00 -10.93 -15.28
CA GLU A 209 -14.65 -9.84 -14.36
C GLU A 209 -15.90 -9.17 -13.80
N GLN A 210 -16.61 -9.87 -12.93
CA GLN A 210 -17.90 -9.43 -12.39
C GLN A 210 -17.78 -8.59 -11.12
N CYS A 211 -16.61 -8.56 -10.48
CA CYS A 211 -16.34 -7.81 -9.28
C CYS A 211 -15.58 -6.52 -9.62
N ALA A 212 -15.53 -5.58 -8.68
CA ALA A 212 -14.80 -4.33 -8.83
C ALA A 212 -13.82 -4.13 -7.69
N VAL A 213 -12.67 -3.52 -8.00
CA VAL A 213 -11.67 -3.11 -7.01
C VAL A 213 -11.41 -1.62 -7.14
N PHE A 214 -10.91 -1.00 -6.08
CA PHE A 214 -10.33 0.33 -6.11
C PHE A 214 -8.84 0.27 -5.77
N TYR A 215 -8.05 1.19 -6.31
CA TYR A 215 -6.64 1.38 -5.97
C TYR A 215 -6.26 2.87 -6.07
N TRP A 216 -5.18 3.26 -5.39
CA TRP A 216 -4.65 4.61 -5.47
C TRP A 216 -3.76 4.77 -6.70
N GLU A 217 -4.10 5.73 -7.56
CA GLU A 217 -3.30 6.15 -8.72
C GLU A 217 -2.51 7.41 -8.35
N PRO A 218 -1.20 7.30 -8.06
CA PRO A 218 -0.40 8.43 -7.59
C PRO A 218 -0.26 9.53 -8.64
N THR A 219 -0.21 9.20 -9.93
CA THR A 219 0.00 10.18 -11.01
C THR A 219 -1.18 11.14 -11.13
N GLN A 220 -2.40 10.61 -10.97
CA GLN A 220 -3.64 11.39 -11.01
C GLN A 220 -4.07 11.87 -9.62
N ASN A 221 -3.33 11.48 -8.57
CA ASN A 221 -3.65 11.74 -7.16
C ASN A 221 -5.13 11.44 -6.85
N THR A 222 -5.61 10.27 -7.26
CA THR A 222 -7.02 9.85 -7.10
C THR A 222 -7.16 8.35 -6.85
N ILE A 223 -8.36 7.90 -6.53
CA ILE A 223 -8.72 6.48 -6.43
C ILE A 223 -9.39 6.07 -7.72
N LEU A 224 -8.81 5.11 -8.43
CA LEU A 224 -9.41 4.54 -9.65
C LEU A 224 -10.01 3.17 -9.39
N TRP A 225 -11.03 2.83 -10.16
CA TRP A 225 -11.74 1.55 -10.08
C TRP A 225 -11.41 0.68 -11.29
N ALA A 226 -11.35 -0.63 -11.09
CA ALA A 226 -11.17 -1.60 -12.17
C ALA A 226 -12.04 -2.83 -11.94
N SER A 227 -12.47 -3.48 -13.03
CA SER A 227 -13.10 -4.78 -12.94
C SER A 227 -12.07 -5.84 -12.55
N SER A 228 -12.54 -6.90 -11.89
CA SER A 228 -11.72 -8.02 -11.44
C SER A 228 -12.57 -9.29 -11.43
N ALA A 229 -11.94 -10.43 -11.70
CA ALA A 229 -12.59 -11.71 -11.44
C ALA A 229 -12.83 -11.88 -9.93
N CYS A 230 -14.02 -12.35 -9.55
CA CYS A 230 -14.45 -12.44 -8.14
C CYS A 230 -13.69 -13.49 -7.32
N ASN A 231 -12.92 -14.34 -7.98
CA ASN A 231 -12.04 -15.34 -7.37
C ASN A 231 -10.57 -14.88 -7.29
N THR A 232 -10.28 -13.63 -7.63
CA THR A 232 -8.93 -13.07 -7.50
C THR A 232 -8.63 -12.84 -6.04
N ALA A 233 -7.43 -13.22 -5.58
CA ALA A 233 -6.96 -12.91 -4.25
C ALA A 233 -6.86 -11.39 -4.05
N ARG A 234 -7.78 -10.83 -3.26
CA ARG A 234 -7.86 -9.40 -2.94
C ARG A 234 -8.29 -9.19 -1.50
N ARG A 235 -8.17 -7.94 -1.05
CA ARG A 235 -8.55 -7.48 0.29
C ARG A 235 -9.86 -6.72 0.24
N VAL A 236 -10.38 -6.32 1.41
CA VAL A 236 -11.49 -5.37 1.52
C VAL A 236 -11.04 -4.15 2.32
N ALA A 237 -11.69 -3.02 2.10
CA ALA A 237 -11.65 -1.94 3.07
C ALA A 237 -12.98 -1.92 3.81
N CYS A 238 -12.95 -1.79 5.13
CA CYS A 238 -14.12 -1.74 5.97
C CYS A 238 -14.41 -0.32 6.44
N GLN A 239 -15.67 -0.02 6.72
CA GLN A 239 -16.16 1.21 7.30
C GLN A 239 -16.80 0.88 8.65
N LYS A 240 -16.34 1.53 9.72
CA LYS A 240 -17.02 1.48 11.02
C LYS A 240 -18.41 2.13 10.89
N ALA A 241 -19.41 1.48 11.48
CA ALA A 241 -20.76 2.00 11.57
C ALA A 241 -20.83 3.24 12.48
#